data_AF-A0A1E4L2Z9-F1
#
_entry.id   AF-A0A1E4L2Z9-F1
#
_cell.length_a   1.000
_cell.length_b   1.000
_cell.length_c   1.000
_cell.angle_alpha   90.00
_cell.angle_beta   90.00
_cell.angle_gamma   90.00
#
_symmetry.space_group_name_H-M   'P 1'
#
loop_
_entity.id
_entity.type
_entity.pdbx_description
1 polymer ?
#
loop_
_entity_poly.entity_id
_entity_poly.type
_entity_poly.pdbx_seq_one_letter_code
_entity_poly.pdbx_strand_id
1 'polypeptide(L)'
;MNVFRVAVRIMAAGSVLLGVAGAHAAENTAGAALTADAAQALSNAVFVVDLAKGKSALWTTAAGALAQAQDAAKKQDSAAVIKHAATASEQAFLGMAQLGYPLTVDH
;
A
#
# COMPACT_ATOMS: atom_id res chain seq x y z
N MET A 1 -11.53 -25.89 -27.60
CA MET A 1 -11.39 -26.45 -26.23
C MET A 1 -11.67 -25.37 -25.20
N ASN A 2 -12.70 -25.62 -24.39
CA ASN A 2 -13.02 -25.16 -23.04
C ASN A 2 -12.82 -23.68 -22.64
N VAL A 3 -13.87 -22.86 -22.67
CA VAL A 3 -14.83 -22.56 -21.58
C VAL A 3 -14.23 -21.91 -20.33
N PHE A 4 -14.34 -20.58 -20.23
CA PHE A 4 -14.55 -19.91 -18.94
C PHE A 4 -15.68 -18.89 -19.07
N ARG A 5 -16.88 -19.38 -18.77
CA ARG A 5 -18.04 -18.58 -18.39
C ARG A 5 -17.74 -18.03 -16.99
N VAL A 6 -17.63 -16.72 -16.84
CA VAL A 6 -17.86 -16.08 -15.53
C VAL A 6 -18.87 -14.99 -15.75
N ALA A 7 -20.09 -15.31 -15.33
CA ALA A 7 -21.24 -14.45 -15.33
C ALA A 7 -21.03 -13.32 -14.31
N VAL A 8 -20.97 -12.09 -14.82
CA VAL A 8 -21.18 -10.88 -14.03
C VAL A 8 -22.64 -10.90 -13.57
N ARG A 9 -22.86 -11.20 -12.29
CA ARG A 9 -24.15 -10.99 -11.63
C ARG A 9 -24.15 -9.63 -10.95
N ILE A 10 -24.89 -8.71 -11.56
CA ILE A 10 -25.37 -7.46 -10.99
C ILE A 10 -26.50 -7.77 -9.98
N MET A 11 -26.47 -7.09 -8.83
CA MET A 11 -27.59 -6.68 -7.93
C MET A 11 -27.16 -6.84 -6.47
N ALA A 12 -27.43 -5.98 -5.50
CA ALA A 12 -27.91 -4.60 -5.39
C ALA A 12 -28.07 -4.38 -3.88
N ALA A 13 -27.72 -3.21 -3.35
CA ALA A 13 -28.45 -2.51 -2.28
C ALA A 13 -27.60 -1.38 -1.69
N GLY A 14 -28.18 -0.18 -1.66
CA GLY A 14 -27.83 0.82 -0.64
C GLY A 14 -27.26 2.13 -1.17
N SER A 15 -28.13 3.00 -1.66
CA SER A 15 -27.90 4.44 -1.73
C SER A 15 -27.67 5.05 -0.33
N VAL A 16 -27.23 6.32 -0.29
CA VAL A 16 -27.37 7.33 0.81
C VAL A 16 -26.04 7.71 1.53
N LEU A 17 -25.28 8.67 0.97
CA LEU A 17 -25.14 10.07 1.45
C LEU A 17 -23.80 10.74 1.09
N LEU A 18 -23.92 11.89 0.45
CA LEU A 18 -22.93 12.96 0.41
C LEU A 18 -22.86 13.59 1.81
N GLY A 19 -21.69 13.52 2.47
CA GLY A 19 -21.48 14.11 3.79
C GLY A 19 -19.99 14.27 4.09
N VAL A 20 -19.58 15.51 4.32
CA VAL A 20 -18.20 15.93 4.63
C VAL A 20 -17.87 15.59 6.10
N ALA A 21 -16.57 15.37 6.35
CA ALA A 21 -15.90 15.33 7.66
C ALA A 21 -16.13 14.12 8.58
N GLY A 22 -15.00 13.60 9.08
CA GLY A 22 -14.94 12.84 10.34
C GLY A 22 -14.37 11.43 10.20
N ALA A 23 -13.09 11.30 10.54
CA ALA A 23 -12.39 10.03 10.73
C ALA A 23 -13.27 9.00 11.44
N HIS A 24 -13.55 7.89 10.77
CA HIS A 24 -14.12 6.71 11.42
C HIS A 24 -12.96 5.85 11.87
N ALA A 25 -12.64 5.98 13.16
CA ALA A 25 -11.92 4.95 13.89
C ALA A 25 -12.72 3.65 13.74
N ALA A 26 -12.21 2.73 12.92
CA ALA A 26 -12.80 1.41 12.78
C ALA A 26 -12.34 0.54 13.95
N GLU A 27 -13.09 0.60 15.04
CA GLU A 27 -13.15 -0.51 15.99
C GLU A 27 -14.04 -1.62 15.38
N ASN A 28 -13.51 -2.83 15.18
CA ASN A 28 -14.21 -4.10 15.46
C ASN A 28 -13.32 -5.34 15.26
N THR A 29 -12.84 -5.86 16.39
CA THR A 29 -13.08 -7.22 16.90
C THR A 29 -13.10 -8.44 15.98
N ALA A 30 -12.22 -9.39 16.36
CA ALA A 30 -12.32 -10.85 16.30
C ALA A 30 -11.88 -11.58 15.03
N GLY A 31 -10.61 -12.01 15.06
CA GLY A 31 -10.20 -13.28 14.48
C GLY A 31 -9.64 -13.21 13.06
N ALA A 32 -8.32 -13.20 12.98
CA ALA A 32 -7.55 -13.74 11.86
C ALA A 32 -7.82 -13.17 10.45
N ALA A 33 -7.56 -11.88 10.24
CA ALA A 33 -7.10 -11.34 8.95
C ALA A 33 -6.59 -9.91 9.17
N LEU A 34 -5.76 -9.41 8.26
CA LEU A 34 -5.48 -7.97 8.23
C LEU A 34 -6.78 -7.19 7.98
N THR A 35 -6.87 -5.98 8.53
CA THR A 35 -7.93 -5.05 8.13
C THR A 35 -7.81 -4.72 6.64
N ALA A 36 -8.92 -4.32 6.01
CA ALA A 36 -8.94 -3.94 4.61
C ALA A 36 -7.92 -2.83 4.31
N ASP A 37 -7.82 -1.83 5.20
CA ASP A 37 -6.87 -0.73 5.06
C ASP A 37 -5.41 -1.20 5.14
N ALA A 38 -5.10 -2.13 6.05
CA ALA A 38 -3.74 -2.68 6.16
C ALA A 38 -3.36 -3.51 4.94
N ALA A 39 -4.28 -4.32 4.42
CA ALA A 39 -4.06 -5.08 3.18
C ALA A 39 -3.84 -4.16 1.98
N GLN A 40 -4.66 -3.10 1.85
CA GLN A 40 -4.52 -2.10 0.80
C GLN A 40 -3.20 -1.34 0.91
N ALA A 41 -2.81 -0.91 2.11
CA ALA A 41 -1.55 -0.22 2.36
C ALA A 41 -0.35 -1.10 1.98
N LEU A 42 -0.35 -2.37 2.38
CA LEU A 42 0.71 -3.31 2.03
C LEU A 42 0.79 -3.54 0.51
N SER A 43 -0.34 -3.72 -0.16
CA SER A 43 -0.39 -3.89 -1.62
C SER A 43 0.17 -2.66 -2.34
N ASN A 44 -0.18 -1.46 -1.88
CA ASN A 44 0.36 -0.22 -2.44
C ASN A 44 1.87 -0.12 -2.23
N ALA A 45 2.36 -0.42 -1.03
CA ALA A 45 3.78 -0.37 -0.72
C ALA A 45 4.60 -1.35 -1.58
N VAL A 46 4.12 -2.58 -1.81
CA VAL A 46 4.75 -3.54 -2.73
C VAL A 46 4.86 -2.94 -4.13
N PHE A 47 3.74 -2.43 -4.67
CA PHE A 47 3.71 -1.85 -6.01
C PHE A 47 4.70 -0.68 -6.17
N VAL A 48 4.71 0.28 -5.23
CA VAL A 48 5.57 1.46 -5.32
C VAL A 48 7.05 1.09 -5.13
N VAL A 49 7.37 0.14 -4.24
CA VAL A 49 8.75 -0.35 -4.06
C VAL A 49 9.24 -1.07 -5.32
N ASP A 50 8.42 -1.90 -5.96
CA ASP A 50 8.77 -2.54 -7.23
C ASP A 50 8.95 -1.52 -8.35
N LEU A 51 8.13 -0.46 -8.40
CA LEU A 51 8.29 0.64 -9.34
C LEU A 51 9.63 1.38 -9.13
N ALA A 52 9.97 1.72 -7.88
CA ALA A 52 11.24 2.36 -7.55
C ALA A 52 12.44 1.46 -7.89
N LYS A 53 12.31 0.15 -7.65
CA LYS A 53 13.32 -0.85 -8.03
C LYS A 53 13.53 -0.90 -9.54
N GLY A 54 12.44 -0.91 -10.32
CA GLY A 54 12.49 -0.89 -11.78
C GLY A 54 13.13 0.37 -12.36
N LYS A 55 13.15 1.47 -11.60
CA LYS A 55 13.82 2.73 -11.95
C LYS A 55 15.24 2.85 -11.38
N SER A 56 15.78 1.78 -10.77
CA SER A 56 17.07 1.80 -10.06
C SER A 56 17.16 2.90 -8.98
N ALA A 57 16.01 3.26 -8.40
CA ALA A 57 15.85 4.33 -7.43
C ALA A 57 15.42 3.82 -6.04
N LEU A 58 15.46 2.50 -5.83
CA LEU A 58 15.06 1.91 -4.56
C LEU A 58 16.13 2.16 -3.49
N TRP A 59 15.74 2.91 -2.45
CA TRP A 59 16.56 3.07 -1.26
C TRP A 59 16.41 1.87 -0.30
N THR A 60 17.47 1.58 0.46
CA THR A 60 17.48 0.49 1.44
C THR A 60 16.47 0.69 2.57
N THR A 61 16.19 1.94 2.96
CA THR A 61 15.15 2.26 3.95
C THR A 61 13.76 1.84 3.47
N ALA A 62 13.44 2.05 2.19
CA ALA A 62 12.16 1.63 1.61
C ALA A 62 12.04 0.09 1.60
N ALA A 63 13.10 -0.61 1.19
CA ALA A 63 13.16 -2.06 1.19
C ALA A 63 13.03 -2.65 2.60
N GLY A 64 13.74 -2.07 3.58
CA GLY A 64 13.66 -2.48 4.98
C GLY A 64 12.28 -2.26 5.59
N ALA A 65 11.65 -1.13 5.33
CA ALA A 65 10.30 -0.84 5.79
C ALA A 65 9.27 -1.79 5.14
N LEU A 66 9.43 -2.16 3.87
CA LEU A 66 8.54 -3.13 3.23
C LEU A 66 8.67 -4.51 3.89
N ALA A 67 9.90 -4.96 4.19
CA ALA A 67 10.13 -6.22 4.90
C ALA A 67 9.47 -6.19 6.29
N GLN A 68 9.59 -5.09 7.03
CA GLN A 68 8.90 -4.92 8.32
C GLN A 68 7.37 -4.96 8.18
N ALA A 69 6.81 -4.35 7.14
CA ALA A 69 5.38 -4.41 6.87
C ALA A 69 4.92 -5.85 6.58
N GLN A 70 5.68 -6.60 5.79
CA GLN A 70 5.38 -8.02 5.51
C GLN A 70 5.50 -8.89 6.77
N ASP A 71 6.46 -8.63 7.64
CA ASP A 71 6.59 -9.35 8.91
C ASP A 71 5.47 -9.00 9.90
N ALA A 72 5.03 -7.75 9.94
CA ALA A 72 3.84 -7.35 10.69
C ALA A 72 2.58 -8.02 10.14
N ALA A 73 2.47 -8.16 8.82
CA ALA A 73 1.36 -8.86 8.17
C ALA A 73 1.27 -10.34 8.59
N LYS A 74 2.41 -11.03 8.66
CA LYS A 74 2.49 -12.42 9.17
C LYS A 74 2.02 -12.53 10.63
N LYS A 75 2.23 -11.49 11.42
CA LYS A 75 1.78 -11.38 12.82
C LYS A 75 0.34 -10.87 12.95
N GLN A 76 -0.33 -10.57 11.83
CA GLN A 76 -1.67 -9.98 11.76
C GLN A 76 -1.76 -8.62 12.49
N ASP A 77 -0.62 -7.93 12.63
CA ASP A 77 -0.53 -6.61 13.24
C ASP A 77 -0.84 -5.53 12.20
N SER A 78 -2.15 -5.24 12.05
CA SER A 78 -2.64 -4.29 11.06
C SER A 78 -2.09 -2.87 11.26
N ALA A 79 -1.88 -2.45 12.51
CA ALA A 79 -1.36 -1.11 12.80
C ALA A 79 0.11 -0.98 12.37
N ALA A 80 0.93 -1.99 12.68
CA ALA A 80 2.32 -2.01 12.22
C ALA A 80 2.43 -2.15 10.70
N VAL A 81 1.56 -2.94 10.06
CA VAL A 81 1.50 -3.02 8.59
C VAL A 81 1.28 -1.64 7.98
N ILE A 82 0.26 -0.91 8.42
CA ILE A 82 -0.05 0.43 7.89
C ILE A 82 1.14 1.37 8.06
N LYS A 83 1.74 1.40 9.26
CA LYS A 83 2.89 2.25 9.57
C LYS A 83 4.09 1.96 8.67
N HIS A 84 4.49 0.69 8.58
CA HIS A 84 5.68 0.31 7.81
C HIS A 84 5.45 0.41 6.30
N ALA A 85 4.23 0.09 5.81
CA ALA A 85 3.86 0.25 4.41
C ALA A 85 3.86 1.72 3.98
N ALA A 86 3.41 2.64 4.84
CA ALA A 86 3.49 4.08 4.59
C ALA A 86 4.96 4.53 4.46
N THR A 87 5.82 4.14 5.40
CA THR A 87 7.26 4.46 5.33
C THR A 87 7.91 3.89 4.06
N ALA A 88 7.59 2.65 3.69
CA ALA A 88 8.13 2.02 2.49
C ALA A 88 7.73 2.80 1.22
N SER A 89 6.45 3.16 1.12
CA SER A 89 5.91 3.93 0.00
C SER A 89 6.57 5.30 -0.11
N GLU A 90 6.64 6.04 1.01
CA GLU A 90 7.25 7.37 1.07
C GLU A 90 8.72 7.34 0.62
N GLN A 91 9.51 6.43 1.18
CA GLN A 91 10.94 6.33 0.85
C GLN A 91 11.16 5.90 -0.61
N ALA A 92 10.28 5.05 -1.16
CA ALA A 92 10.32 4.69 -2.57
C ALA A 92 9.98 5.88 -3.47
N PHE A 93 9.00 6.72 -3.10
CA PHE A 93 8.69 7.96 -3.82
C PHE A 93 9.84 8.96 -3.78
N LEU A 94 10.46 9.17 -2.60
CA LEU A 94 11.60 10.07 -2.45
C LEU A 94 12.80 9.61 -3.31
N GLY A 95 13.08 8.31 -3.32
CA GLY A 95 14.12 7.76 -4.19
C GLY A 95 13.85 8.01 -5.68
N MET A 96 12.61 7.81 -6.13
CA MET A 96 12.22 8.11 -7.51
C MET A 96 12.30 9.62 -7.81
N ALA A 97 11.90 10.48 -6.88
CA ALA A 97 11.95 11.94 -7.04
C ALA A 97 13.40 12.45 -7.20
N GLN A 98 14.37 11.80 -6.53
CA GLN A 98 15.79 12.14 -6.66
C GLN A 98 16.30 12.06 -8.10
N LEU A 99 15.74 11.18 -8.93
CA LEU A 99 16.11 11.07 -10.35
C LEU A 99 15.80 12.34 -11.15
N GLY A 100 14.89 13.19 -10.66
CA GLY A 100 14.52 14.46 -11.28
C GLY A 100 15.35 15.66 -10.83
N TYR A 101 16.28 15.48 -9.89
CA TYR A 101 17.11 16.60 -9.41
C TYR A 101 18.21 16.95 -10.42
N PRO A 102 18.48 18.25 -10.66
CA PRO A 102 19.53 18.66 -11.55
C PRO A 102 20.89 18.19 -11.02
N LEU A 103 21.74 17.69 -11.91
CA LEU A 103 23.14 17.44 -11.59
C LEU A 103 23.81 18.81 -11.42
N THR A 104 24.29 19.11 -10.21
CA THR A 104 25.08 20.32 -9.98
C THR A 104 26.39 20.19 -10.75
N VAL A 105 26.50 20.89 -11.87
CA VAL A 105 27.75 21.10 -12.62
C VAL A 105 28.24 22.52 -12.35
N ASP A 106 28.55 22.83 -11.10
CA ASP A 106 29.33 24.03 -10.79
C ASP A 106 30.80 23.63 -10.83
N HIS A 107 31.49 24.11 -11.86
CA HIS A 107 32.94 24.02 -12.07
C HIS A 107 33.63 25.26 -11.50
#